data_AF-A0A7C4N3M1-F1
#
_entry.id   AF-A0A7C4N3M1-F1
#
_cell.length_a   1.000
_cell.length_b   1.000
_cell.length_c   1.000
_cell.angle_alpha   90.00
_cell.angle_beta   90.00
_cell.angle_gamma   90.00
#
_symmetry.space_group_name_H-M   'P 1'
#
loop_
_entity.id
_entity.type
_entity.pdbx_description
1 polymer ?
#
loop_
_entity_poly.entity_id
_entity_poly.type
_entity_poly.pdbx_seq_one_letter_code
_entity_poly.pdbx_strand_id
1 'polypeptide(L)'
;MKSEIITKEAYKAFKKGSYIVVIQLLEKNINISNNPYDYFLLILSYLFTDKLMQAESALRKALRQHPAFLPLLEIQAFLLLKAAKSKDEACTGYIDILKVSPGNKQITSIITKIQESADFEQFQKKAKVKDFIRVKPPKKIKVVSDRVKRHAIHLKTIALVLAAFAVMISGIVFFPSPLAKLIQEKIELLFTNRSLQTADDLSQISLDGMHYDIIDKIQKVQTPEFYTTNEACIQDFNRAKWLIKEGKENDAMMLLNKIDASNANFRVKERVAFLKDFINRNKERTVAIYSYREVIQKPYLYKGINVKWQGKVANYKKKNGISFQLLVNYSENKFDGIVEVYAPFKVESLDNGAIVTVEGIITNIIGHKIVILQATNIGMNH
;
A
#
# COMPACT_ATOMS: atom_id res chain seq x y z
N MET A 1 -4.91 -17.75 24.75
CA MET A 1 -3.78 -17.49 25.69
C MET A 1 -2.62 -16.74 25.03
N LYS A 2 -2.08 -17.17 23.87
CA LYS A 2 -0.99 -16.44 23.17
C LYS A 2 -1.40 -15.03 22.70
N SER A 3 -2.60 -14.86 22.16
CA SER A 3 -3.13 -13.56 21.70
C SER A 3 -3.20 -12.50 22.81
N GLU A 4 -3.70 -12.87 23.99
CA GLU A 4 -3.80 -11.96 25.14
C GLU A 4 -2.44 -11.50 25.70
N ILE A 5 -1.41 -12.34 25.58
CA ILE A 5 -0.04 -11.99 25.99
C ILE A 5 0.48 -10.90 25.05
N ILE A 6 0.29 -11.07 23.74
CA ILE A 6 0.70 -10.10 22.72
C ILE A 6 -0.06 -8.78 22.91
N THR A 7 -1.37 -8.78 23.20
CA THR A 7 -2.12 -7.55 23.51
C THR A 7 -1.53 -6.80 24.71
N LYS A 8 -1.10 -7.52 25.76
CA LYS A 8 -0.47 -6.92 26.95
C LYS A 8 0.91 -6.36 26.63
N GLU A 9 1.71 -7.05 25.84
CA GLU A 9 3.02 -6.58 25.40
C GLU A 9 2.91 -5.37 24.49
N ALA A 10 1.98 -5.39 23.53
CA ALA A 10 1.64 -4.26 22.69
C ALA A 10 1.20 -3.06 23.53
N TYR A 11 0.34 -3.25 24.54
CA TYR A 11 -0.03 -2.15 25.45
C TYR A 11 1.17 -1.59 26.25
N LYS A 12 2.08 -2.45 26.72
CA LYS A 12 3.31 -2.01 27.41
C LYS A 12 4.21 -1.20 26.47
N ALA A 13 4.41 -1.67 25.24
CA ALA A 13 5.18 -0.95 24.22
C ALA A 13 4.53 0.39 23.85
N PHE A 14 3.20 0.42 23.75
CA PHE A 14 2.43 1.63 23.51
C PHE A 14 2.64 2.68 24.60
N LYS A 15 2.59 2.27 25.88
CA LYS A 15 2.85 3.18 27.01
C LYS A 15 4.26 3.75 26.99
N LYS A 16 5.23 3.00 26.47
CA LYS A 16 6.63 3.44 26.31
C LYS A 16 6.84 4.37 25.10
N GLY A 17 5.81 4.61 24.28
CA GLY A 17 5.92 5.40 23.05
C GLY A 17 6.54 4.64 21.88
N SER A 18 6.77 3.34 22.00
CA SER A 18 7.37 2.50 20.95
C SER A 18 6.32 2.06 19.93
N TYR A 19 5.70 3.01 19.22
CA TYR A 19 4.56 2.76 18.33
C TYR A 19 4.89 1.81 17.16
N ILE A 20 6.12 1.82 16.66
CA ILE A 20 6.58 0.90 15.60
C ILE A 20 6.53 -0.56 16.08
N VAL A 21 6.93 -0.81 17.33
CA VAL A 21 6.90 -2.15 17.93
C VAL A 21 5.46 -2.62 18.10
N VAL A 22 4.55 -1.71 18.48
CA VAL A 22 3.11 -2.01 18.58
C VAL A 22 2.55 -2.45 17.22
N ILE A 23 2.89 -1.73 16.16
CA ILE A 23 2.46 -2.05 14.79
C ILE A 23 2.94 -3.45 14.40
N GLN A 24 4.23 -3.75 14.58
CA GLN A 24 4.80 -5.06 14.25
C GLN A 24 4.17 -6.23 15.01
N LEU A 25 3.86 -6.03 16.30
CA LEU A 25 3.23 -7.04 17.13
C LEU A 25 1.77 -7.30 16.74
N LEU A 26 1.04 -6.26 16.35
CA LEU A 26 -0.40 -6.34 16.14
C LEU A 26 -0.80 -6.61 14.68
N GLU A 27 -0.07 -6.12 13.68
CA GLU A 27 -0.42 -6.29 12.24
C GLU A 27 -0.69 -7.75 11.85
N LYS A 28 0.11 -8.68 12.37
CA LYS A 28 -0.04 -10.12 12.09
C LYS A 28 -1.04 -10.81 13.02
N ASN A 29 -1.12 -10.34 14.27
CA ASN A 29 -1.95 -10.99 15.30
C ASN A 29 -3.42 -10.58 15.22
N ILE A 30 -3.74 -9.45 14.60
CA ILE A 30 -5.10 -8.90 14.59
C ILE A 30 -6.13 -9.80 13.90
N ASN A 31 -5.72 -10.55 12.88
CA ASN A 31 -6.58 -11.54 12.23
C ASN A 31 -6.80 -12.80 13.09
N ILE A 32 -5.88 -13.06 14.04
CA ILE A 32 -5.89 -14.25 14.91
C ILE A 32 -6.63 -13.95 16.21
N SER A 33 -6.42 -12.76 16.79
CA SER A 33 -7.01 -12.38 18.08
C SER A 33 -8.46 -11.92 17.96
N ASN A 34 -8.82 -11.31 16.82
CA ASN A 34 -10.11 -10.65 16.57
C ASN A 34 -10.58 -9.78 17.76
N ASN A 35 -9.62 -9.18 18.48
CA ASN A 35 -9.89 -8.41 19.68
C ASN A 35 -10.05 -6.93 19.30
N PRO A 36 -11.18 -6.27 19.61
CA PRO A 36 -11.40 -4.86 19.29
C PRO A 36 -10.34 -3.94 19.91
N TYR A 37 -9.74 -4.33 21.04
CA TYR A 37 -8.70 -3.56 21.69
C TYR A 37 -7.36 -3.59 20.94
N ASP A 38 -7.07 -4.67 20.21
CA ASP A 38 -5.88 -4.75 19.36
C ASP A 38 -6.00 -3.81 18.16
N TYR A 39 -7.18 -3.76 17.53
CA TYR A 39 -7.50 -2.75 16.50
C TYR A 39 -7.31 -1.33 17.05
N PHE A 40 -7.85 -1.04 18.22
CA PHE A 40 -7.72 0.27 18.86
C PHE A 40 -6.26 0.71 19.05
N LEU A 41 -5.40 -0.16 19.60
CA LEU A 41 -3.98 0.16 19.78
C LEU A 41 -3.23 0.30 18.46
N LEU A 42 -3.53 -0.55 17.48
CA LEU A 42 -2.90 -0.51 16.16
C LEU A 42 -3.23 0.80 15.43
N ILE A 43 -4.50 1.19 15.41
CA ILE A 43 -4.97 2.43 14.74
C ILE A 43 -4.33 3.66 15.39
N LEU A 44 -4.32 3.73 16.72
CA LEU A 44 -3.63 4.83 17.41
C LEU A 44 -2.13 4.88 17.10
N SER A 45 -1.48 3.72 17.03
CA SER A 45 -0.05 3.65 16.70
C SER A 45 0.20 4.13 15.27
N TYR A 46 -0.67 3.79 14.32
CA TYR A 46 -0.60 4.34 12.97
C TYR A 46 -0.76 5.86 12.96
N LEU A 47 -1.75 6.40 13.67
CA LEU A 47 -1.95 7.85 13.78
C LEU A 47 -0.73 8.57 14.40
N PHE A 48 -0.09 7.99 15.41
CA PHE A 48 1.12 8.58 16.01
C PHE A 48 2.38 8.44 15.14
N THR A 49 2.39 7.53 14.18
CA THR A 49 3.49 7.36 13.20
C THR A 49 3.20 7.99 11.84
N ASP A 50 2.16 8.82 11.74
CA ASP A 50 1.70 9.48 10.51
C ASP A 50 1.33 8.52 9.35
N LYS A 51 1.03 7.27 9.71
CA LYS A 51 0.55 6.22 8.80
C LYS A 51 -0.97 6.31 8.62
N LEU A 52 -1.46 7.47 8.19
CA LEU A 52 -2.89 7.81 8.16
C LEU A 52 -3.71 6.85 7.30
N MET A 53 -3.17 6.41 6.17
CA MET A 53 -3.82 5.47 5.24
C MET A 53 -4.08 4.11 5.90
N GLN A 54 -3.06 3.58 6.60
CA GLN A 54 -3.17 2.32 7.32
C GLN A 54 -4.12 2.44 8.51
N ALA A 55 -4.12 3.59 9.20
CA ALA A 55 -5.05 3.88 10.30
C ALA A 55 -6.51 3.80 9.85
N GLU A 56 -6.85 4.36 8.69
CA GLU A 56 -8.21 4.38 8.18
C GLU A 56 -8.71 3.01 7.73
N SER A 57 -7.89 2.30 6.96
CA SER A 57 -8.21 0.95 6.51
C SER A 57 -8.44 0.02 7.71
N ALA A 58 -7.57 0.10 8.72
CA ALA A 58 -7.71 -0.64 9.96
C ALA A 58 -8.97 -0.22 10.75
N LEU A 59 -9.29 1.08 10.82
CA LEU A 59 -10.48 1.58 11.53
C LEU A 59 -11.78 1.12 10.87
N ARG A 60 -11.90 1.17 9.53
CA ARG A 60 -13.09 0.67 8.84
C ARG A 60 -13.28 -0.81 9.05
N LYS A 61 -12.20 -1.59 8.93
CA LYS A 61 -12.24 -3.03 9.22
C LYS A 61 -12.71 -3.29 10.66
N ALA A 62 -12.16 -2.54 11.61
CA ALA A 62 -12.51 -2.64 13.02
C ALA A 62 -13.98 -2.28 13.31
N LEU A 63 -14.49 -1.20 12.71
CA LEU A 63 -15.88 -0.76 12.89
C LEU A 63 -16.90 -1.69 12.22
N ARG A 64 -16.54 -2.35 11.10
CA ARG A 64 -17.38 -3.40 10.50
C ARG A 64 -17.51 -4.62 11.42
N GLN A 65 -16.43 -4.99 12.11
CA GLN A 65 -16.41 -6.14 13.02
C GLN A 65 -16.96 -5.81 14.41
N HIS A 66 -16.76 -4.58 14.87
CA HIS A 66 -17.06 -4.13 16.23
C HIS A 66 -17.71 -2.72 16.23
N PRO A 67 -18.93 -2.58 15.69
CA PRO A 67 -19.56 -1.28 15.46
C PRO A 67 -19.88 -0.49 16.74
N ALA A 68 -20.11 -1.16 17.86
CA ALA A 68 -20.47 -0.53 19.13
C ALA A 68 -19.27 -0.32 20.09
N PHE A 69 -18.03 -0.60 19.66
CA PHE A 69 -16.88 -0.48 20.55
C PHE A 69 -16.45 0.99 20.69
N LEU A 70 -16.75 1.58 21.86
CA LEU A 70 -16.59 3.00 22.14
C LEU A 70 -15.23 3.61 21.73
N PRO A 71 -14.08 2.98 22.03
CA PRO A 71 -12.79 3.58 21.69
C PRO A 71 -12.55 3.73 20.17
N LEU A 72 -13.15 2.89 19.33
CA LEU A 72 -13.08 3.04 17.87
C LEU A 72 -13.99 4.17 17.38
N LEU A 73 -15.18 4.31 17.98
CA LEU A 73 -16.08 5.41 17.70
C LEU A 73 -15.45 6.76 18.10
N GLU A 74 -14.72 6.81 19.23
CA GLU A 74 -13.95 8.00 19.64
C GLU A 74 -12.84 8.37 18.63
N ILE A 75 -12.14 7.37 18.06
CA ILE A 75 -11.17 7.61 16.98
C ILE A 75 -11.87 8.14 15.73
N GLN A 76 -12.98 7.52 15.33
CA GLN A 76 -13.76 7.98 14.17
C GLN A 76 -14.25 9.41 14.36
N ALA A 77 -14.74 9.75 15.55
CA ALA A 77 -15.13 11.09 15.95
C ALA A 77 -14.00 12.11 15.81
N PHE A 78 -12.79 11.77 16.27
CA PHE A 78 -11.63 12.65 16.13
C PHE A 78 -11.25 12.88 14.66
N LEU A 79 -11.28 11.83 13.83
CA LEU A 79 -10.98 11.94 12.41
C LEU A 79 -12.03 12.75 11.66
N LEU A 80 -13.32 12.59 11.99
CA LEU A 80 -14.41 13.40 11.46
C LEU A 80 -14.21 14.89 11.77
N LEU A 81 -13.84 15.24 13.01
CA LEU A 81 -13.53 16.62 13.35
C LEU A 81 -12.40 17.17 12.50
N LYS A 82 -11.32 16.41 12.31
CA LYS A 82 -10.17 16.84 11.51
C LYS A 82 -10.48 16.94 10.01
N ALA A 83 -11.48 16.20 9.54
CA ALA A 83 -11.92 16.18 8.14
C ALA A 83 -12.98 17.21 7.78
N ALA A 84 -13.77 17.65 8.76
CA ALA A 84 -14.93 18.49 8.53
C ALA A 84 -14.53 19.86 7.94
N LYS A 85 -15.27 20.30 6.92
CA LYS A 85 -15.10 21.63 6.31
C LYS A 85 -15.79 22.71 7.11
N SER A 86 -16.89 22.36 7.78
CA SER A 86 -17.68 23.28 8.60
C SER A 86 -18.02 22.66 9.95
N LYS A 87 -18.41 23.53 10.88
CA LYS A 87 -18.93 23.16 12.20
C LYS A 87 -20.15 22.24 12.09
N ASP A 88 -21.06 22.53 11.18
CA ASP A 88 -22.28 21.75 10.97
C ASP A 88 -22.00 20.35 10.42
N GLU A 89 -21.03 20.22 9.51
CA GLU A 89 -20.59 18.93 8.98
C GLU A 89 -19.99 18.06 10.11
N ALA A 90 -19.17 18.64 10.98
CA ALA A 90 -18.62 17.95 12.14
C ALA A 90 -19.75 17.48 13.08
N CYS A 91 -20.65 18.38 13.48
CA CYS A 91 -21.77 18.08 14.36
C CYS A 91 -22.69 16.99 13.80
N THR A 92 -22.96 17.00 12.49
CA THR A 92 -23.77 15.96 11.82
C THR A 92 -23.10 14.58 11.92
N GLY A 93 -21.80 14.49 11.63
CA GLY A 93 -21.06 13.24 11.78
C GLY A 93 -21.02 12.72 13.23
N TYR A 94 -20.98 13.62 14.21
CA TYR A 94 -21.08 13.25 15.62
C TYR A 94 -22.46 12.72 16.03
N ILE A 95 -23.54 13.29 15.47
CA ILE A 95 -24.90 12.79 15.68
C ILE A 95 -25.03 11.35 15.19
N ASP A 96 -24.42 11.02 14.04
CA ASP A 96 -24.43 9.64 13.52
C ASP A 96 -23.70 8.67 14.45
N ILE A 97 -22.61 9.10 15.09
CA ILE A 97 -21.94 8.29 16.12
C ILE A 97 -22.82 8.15 17.37
N LEU A 98 -23.52 9.20 17.79
CA LEU A 98 -24.42 9.15 18.95
C LEU A 98 -25.64 8.24 18.70
N LYS A 99 -26.12 8.09 17.46
CA LYS A 99 -27.16 7.10 17.13
C LYS A 99 -26.70 5.67 17.47
N VAL A 100 -25.42 5.36 17.23
CA VAL A 100 -24.83 4.06 17.54
C VAL A 100 -24.46 3.95 19.03
N SER A 101 -24.11 5.07 19.67
CA SER A 101 -23.74 5.11 21.09
C SER A 101 -24.38 6.28 21.86
N PRO A 102 -25.67 6.17 22.25
CA PRO A 102 -26.41 7.26 22.88
C PRO A 102 -25.86 7.71 24.25
N GLY A 103 -25.06 6.86 24.90
CA GLY A 103 -24.51 7.10 26.25
C GLY A 103 -23.06 7.62 26.29
N ASN A 104 -22.44 7.95 25.15
CA ASN A 104 -21.04 8.35 25.14
C ASN A 104 -20.84 9.81 25.61
N LYS A 105 -20.64 9.98 26.92
CA LYS A 105 -20.38 11.29 27.56
C LYS A 105 -19.18 12.04 26.98
N GLN A 106 -18.16 11.36 26.46
CA GLN A 106 -17.00 12.02 25.86
C GLN A 106 -17.41 12.72 24.56
N ILE A 107 -18.12 12.02 23.68
CA ILE A 107 -18.58 12.56 22.41
C ILE A 107 -19.59 13.69 22.63
N THR A 108 -20.55 13.53 23.55
CA THR A 108 -21.48 14.61 23.90
C THR A 108 -20.73 15.87 24.38
N SER A 109 -19.73 15.71 25.26
CA SER A 109 -18.92 16.84 25.74
C SER A 109 -18.12 17.52 24.61
N ILE A 110 -17.61 16.74 23.65
CA ILE A 110 -16.90 17.26 22.48
C ILE A 110 -17.84 18.07 21.59
N ILE A 111 -19.05 17.57 21.33
CA ILE A 111 -20.06 18.30 20.53
C ILE A 111 -20.38 19.64 21.19
N THR A 112 -20.62 19.66 22.51
CA THR A 112 -20.89 20.90 23.25
C THR A 112 -19.74 21.90 23.10
N LYS A 113 -18.48 21.45 23.24
CA LYS A 113 -17.30 22.32 23.04
C LYS A 113 -17.18 22.86 21.62
N ILE A 114 -17.52 22.05 20.61
CA ILE A 114 -17.55 22.48 19.22
C ILE A 114 -18.66 23.53 19.02
N GLN A 115 -19.83 23.31 19.60
CA GLN A 115 -20.97 24.23 19.54
C GLN A 115 -20.68 25.57 20.24
N GLU A 116 -19.97 25.56 21.37
CA GLU A 116 -19.57 26.77 22.10
C GLU A 116 -18.38 27.51 21.46
N SER A 117 -17.63 26.85 20.57
CA SER A 117 -16.51 27.49 19.88
C SER A 117 -16.99 28.55 18.88
N ALA A 118 -16.44 29.76 19.01
CA ALA A 118 -16.66 30.87 18.09
C ALA A 118 -15.84 30.73 16.79
N ASP A 119 -14.62 30.17 16.88
CA ASP A 119 -13.72 29.90 15.76
C ASP A 119 -13.47 28.39 15.64
N PHE A 120 -14.20 27.75 14.74
CA PHE A 120 -14.11 26.31 14.48
C PHE A 120 -12.76 25.91 13.88
N GLU A 121 -12.19 26.72 13.00
CA GLU A 121 -10.94 26.38 12.31
C GLU A 121 -9.76 26.36 13.30
N GLN A 122 -9.70 27.33 14.22
CA GLN A 122 -8.72 27.32 15.31
C GLN A 122 -8.91 26.14 16.25
N PHE A 123 -10.15 25.82 16.62
CA PHE A 123 -10.45 24.66 17.46
C PHE A 123 -9.98 23.36 16.78
N GLN A 124 -10.32 23.19 15.50
CA GLN A 124 -9.93 22.04 14.69
C GLN A 124 -8.41 21.90 14.60
N LYS A 125 -7.66 23.00 14.34
CA LYS A 125 -6.19 22.97 14.27
C LYS A 125 -5.55 22.57 15.61
N LYS A 126 -6.03 23.11 16.72
CA LYS A 126 -5.47 22.89 18.06
C LYS A 126 -5.80 21.51 18.66
N ALA A 127 -6.87 20.86 18.21
CA ALA A 127 -7.30 19.55 18.71
C ALA A 127 -6.22 18.47 18.55
N LYS A 128 -5.84 17.78 19.64
CA LYS A 128 -4.89 16.63 19.58
C LYS A 128 -5.61 15.32 19.90
N VAL A 129 -5.11 14.22 19.35
CA VAL A 129 -5.63 12.85 19.58
C VAL A 129 -5.79 12.57 21.09
N LYS A 130 -4.84 13.01 21.91
CA LYS A 130 -4.81 12.80 23.37
C LYS A 130 -5.94 13.51 24.11
N ASP A 131 -6.49 14.58 23.54
CA ASP A 131 -7.59 15.34 24.15
C ASP A 131 -8.93 14.62 23.96
N PHE A 132 -9.02 13.74 22.95
CA PHE A 132 -10.22 13.04 22.53
C PHE A 132 -10.26 11.59 23.01
N ILE A 133 -9.10 10.93 23.08
CA ILE A 133 -9.02 9.48 23.31
C ILE A 133 -8.20 9.18 24.56
N ARG A 134 -8.84 8.53 25.55
CA ARG A 134 -8.17 8.07 26.77
C ARG A 134 -7.86 6.58 26.68
N VAL A 135 -6.58 6.25 26.48
CA VAL A 135 -6.11 4.87 26.42
C VAL A 135 -6.11 4.26 27.83
N LYS A 136 -7.12 3.44 28.14
CA LYS A 136 -7.24 2.68 29.39
C LYS A 136 -6.60 1.31 29.24
N PRO A 137 -6.02 0.69 30.30
CA PRO A 137 -5.47 -0.65 30.20
C PRO A 137 -6.53 -1.67 29.74
N PRO A 138 -6.12 -2.73 29.02
CA PRO A 138 -7.05 -3.76 28.58
C PRO A 138 -7.76 -4.36 29.79
N LYS A 139 -9.11 -4.31 29.80
CA LYS A 139 -9.89 -4.94 30.86
C LYS A 139 -9.58 -6.44 30.84
N LYS A 140 -9.15 -7.00 31.97
CA LYS A 140 -9.11 -8.45 32.13
C LYS A 140 -10.53 -8.96 31.96
N ILE A 141 -10.81 -9.75 30.93
CA ILE A 141 -12.01 -10.57 30.91
C ILE A 141 -11.86 -11.45 32.16
N LYS A 142 -12.70 -11.23 33.17
CA LYS A 142 -12.77 -12.15 34.32
C LYS A 142 -13.34 -13.44 33.74
N VAL A 143 -12.46 -14.33 33.29
CA VAL A 143 -12.83 -15.74 33.19
C VAL A 143 -13.26 -16.10 34.60
N VAL A 144 -14.54 -16.45 34.77
CA VAL A 144 -15.01 -17.11 35.98
C VAL A 144 -14.15 -18.36 36.07
N SER A 145 -13.10 -18.30 36.89
CA SER A 145 -12.31 -19.49 37.16
C SER A 145 -13.17 -20.34 38.06
N ASP A 146 -13.88 -21.28 37.47
CA ASP A 146 -14.20 -22.49 38.22
C ASP A 146 -12.89 -23.01 38.78
N ARG A 147 -12.89 -23.24 40.09
CA ARG A 147 -11.75 -23.71 40.87
C ARG A 147 -11.29 -25.07 40.31
N VAL A 148 -10.42 -25.05 39.33
CA VAL A 148 -9.63 -26.24 38.98
C VAL A 148 -8.43 -26.27 39.92
N LYS A 149 -8.48 -27.19 40.87
CA LYS A 149 -7.41 -27.50 41.82
C LYS A 149 -6.09 -27.64 41.07
N ARG A 150 -5.10 -26.83 41.46
CA ARG A 150 -3.73 -26.89 40.95
C ARG A 150 -3.16 -28.30 41.16
N HIS A 151 -2.88 -29.02 40.07
CA HIS A 151 -1.86 -30.05 40.07
C HIS A 151 -0.60 -29.43 39.47
N ALA A 152 0.47 -29.40 40.25
CA ALA A 152 1.79 -28.97 39.83
C ALA A 152 2.35 -29.99 38.83
N ILE A 153 2.20 -29.71 37.53
CA ILE A 153 2.89 -30.48 36.49
C ILE A 153 4.36 -30.07 36.55
N HIS A 154 5.22 -31.02 36.91
CA HIS A 154 6.66 -30.85 37.02
C HIS A 154 7.26 -30.26 35.72
N LEU A 155 7.82 -29.05 35.79
CA LEU A 155 8.49 -28.34 34.69
C LEU A 155 9.56 -29.17 33.94
N LYS A 156 10.07 -30.24 34.56
CA LYS A 156 11.11 -31.12 34.01
C LYS A 156 10.61 -32.02 32.88
N THR A 157 9.33 -32.37 32.82
CA THR A 157 8.79 -33.26 31.77
C THR A 157 8.57 -32.54 30.44
N ILE A 158 8.17 -31.26 30.47
CA ILE A 158 7.95 -30.45 29.24
C ILE A 158 9.29 -30.14 28.55
N ALA A 159 10.36 -29.88 29.31
CA ALA A 159 11.70 -29.67 28.75
C ALA A 159 12.25 -30.92 28.06
N LEU A 160 11.96 -32.11 28.60
CA LEU A 160 12.42 -33.38 28.05
C LEU A 160 11.69 -33.74 26.74
N VAL A 161 10.40 -33.42 26.64
CA VAL A 161 9.61 -33.62 25.40
C VAL A 161 10.06 -32.66 24.29
N LEU A 162 10.39 -31.40 24.63
CA LEU A 162 10.89 -30.42 23.64
C LEU A 162 12.30 -30.78 23.14
N ALA A 163 13.17 -31.30 24.02
CA ALA A 163 14.50 -31.78 23.62
C ALA A 163 14.39 -33.01 22.69
N ALA A 164 13.48 -33.94 22.98
CA ALA A 164 13.24 -35.12 22.13
C ALA A 164 12.71 -34.72 20.73
N PHE A 165 11.83 -33.72 20.65
CA PHE A 165 11.32 -33.22 19.36
C PHE A 165 12.41 -32.53 18.52
N ALA A 166 13.31 -31.77 19.15
CA ALA A 166 14.42 -31.12 18.46
C ALA A 166 15.40 -32.13 17.85
N VAL A 167 15.71 -33.21 18.58
CA VAL A 167 16.56 -34.30 18.08
C VAL A 167 15.89 -35.03 16.91
N MET A 168 14.57 -35.28 16.99
CA MET A 168 13.84 -35.93 15.90
C MET A 168 13.82 -35.09 14.61
N ILE A 169 13.66 -33.77 14.72
CA ILE A 169 13.68 -32.86 13.57
C ILE A 169 15.09 -32.77 12.97
N SER A 170 16.15 -32.76 13.79
CA SER A 170 17.53 -32.77 13.28
C SER A 170 17.87 -34.08 12.54
N GLY A 171 17.31 -35.21 12.96
CA GLY A 171 17.49 -36.50 12.30
C GLY A 171 16.88 -36.56 10.90
N ILE A 172 15.73 -35.90 10.68
CA ILE A 172 15.02 -35.87 9.39
C ILE A 172 15.75 -34.98 8.37
N VAL A 173 16.46 -33.94 8.82
CA VAL A 173 17.20 -33.01 7.93
C VAL A 173 18.57 -33.58 7.50
N PHE A 174 19.19 -34.44 8.32
CA PHE A 174 20.56 -34.94 8.06
C PHE A 174 20.64 -36.35 7.45
N PHE A 175 19.56 -37.15 7.49
CA PHE A 175 19.53 -38.48 6.86
C PHE A 175 18.87 -38.42 5.46
N PRO A 176 19.59 -38.73 4.36
CA PRO A 176 19.04 -38.69 3.02
C PRO A 176 18.21 -39.95 2.76
N SER A 177 16.97 -39.95 3.24
CA SER A 177 15.97 -40.96 2.90
C SER A 177 15.07 -40.47 1.75
N PRO A 178 14.52 -41.37 0.92
CA PRO A 178 13.66 -41.01 -0.22
C PRO A 178 12.40 -40.21 0.16
N LEU A 179 12.01 -40.20 1.44
CA LEU A 179 10.93 -39.37 1.99
C LEU A 179 11.27 -37.86 2.03
N ALA A 180 12.54 -37.50 2.19
CA ALA A 180 12.96 -36.09 2.24
C ALA A 180 12.83 -35.40 0.87
N LYS A 181 13.06 -36.15 -0.23
CA LYS A 181 12.87 -35.63 -1.60
C LYS A 181 11.39 -35.34 -1.90
N LEU A 182 10.48 -36.17 -1.41
CA LEU A 182 9.03 -36.01 -1.61
C LEU A 182 8.44 -34.80 -0.86
N ILE A 183 9.04 -34.46 0.29
CA ILE A 183 8.66 -33.28 1.08
C ILE A 183 9.20 -32.01 0.42
N GLN A 184 10.41 -32.04 -0.16
CA GLN A 184 10.97 -30.90 -0.89
C GLN A 184 10.15 -30.57 -2.16
N GLU A 185 9.75 -31.58 -2.95
CA GLU A 185 8.91 -31.39 -4.15
C GLU A 185 7.54 -30.78 -3.82
N LYS A 186 6.91 -31.21 -2.70
CA LYS A 186 5.61 -30.66 -2.28
C LYS A 186 5.70 -29.26 -1.66
N ILE A 187 6.82 -28.93 -1.03
CA ILE A 187 7.08 -27.59 -0.52
C ILE A 187 7.31 -26.62 -1.69
N GLU A 188 8.02 -27.06 -2.73
CA GLU A 188 8.25 -26.24 -3.94
C GLU A 188 6.93 -26.00 -4.72
N LEU A 189 6.04 -26.98 -4.78
CA LEU A 189 4.68 -26.82 -5.36
C LEU A 189 3.78 -25.86 -4.57
N LEU A 190 3.98 -25.72 -3.25
CA LEU A 190 3.25 -24.75 -2.42
C LEU A 190 3.75 -23.30 -2.60
N PHE A 191 4.98 -23.11 -3.06
CA PHE A 191 5.55 -21.77 -3.31
C PHE A 191 5.49 -21.33 -4.77
N THR A 192 5.23 -22.24 -5.72
CA THR A 192 5.33 -21.93 -7.17
C THR A 192 3.98 -21.65 -7.84
N ASN A 193 2.84 -21.95 -7.21
CA ASN A 193 1.51 -21.62 -7.76
C ASN A 193 1.08 -20.18 -7.43
N ARG A 194 1.76 -19.19 -8.04
CA ARG A 194 1.09 -17.92 -8.40
C ARG A 194 0.44 -18.15 -9.75
N SER A 195 -0.87 -18.40 -9.73
CA SER A 195 -1.68 -18.57 -10.93
C SER A 195 -1.45 -17.42 -11.91
N LEU A 196 -1.22 -17.79 -13.17
CA LEU A 196 -1.40 -16.92 -14.33
C LEU A 196 -2.88 -16.51 -14.35
N GLN A 197 -3.18 -15.27 -13.94
CA GLN A 197 -4.53 -14.72 -13.99
C GLN A 197 -4.91 -14.44 -15.45
N THR A 198 -5.95 -15.09 -15.94
CA THR A 198 -6.54 -14.91 -17.26
C THR A 198 -7.49 -13.70 -17.28
N ALA A 199 -7.75 -13.17 -18.49
CA ALA A 199 -8.55 -11.96 -18.75
C ALA A 199 -9.98 -11.97 -18.19
N ASP A 200 -10.48 -13.14 -17.76
CA ASP A 200 -11.82 -13.31 -17.19
C ASP A 200 -11.95 -12.73 -15.76
N ASP A 201 -10.84 -12.67 -15.00
CA ASP A 201 -10.79 -12.16 -13.62
C ASP A 201 -10.96 -10.62 -13.56
N LEU A 202 -10.77 -9.92 -14.69
CA LEU A 202 -10.97 -8.47 -14.83
C LEU A 202 -12.45 -8.05 -14.75
N SER A 203 -13.37 -8.97 -14.98
CA SER A 203 -14.82 -8.70 -15.00
C SER A 203 -15.40 -8.44 -13.61
N GLN A 204 -14.75 -8.93 -12.54
CA GLN A 204 -15.24 -8.82 -11.15
C GLN A 204 -14.86 -7.51 -10.45
N ILE A 205 -14.05 -6.65 -11.07
CA ILE A 205 -13.69 -5.34 -10.51
C ILE A 205 -14.72 -4.29 -10.97
N SER A 206 -15.72 -4.00 -10.13
CA SER A 206 -16.70 -2.92 -10.31
C SER A 206 -16.47 -1.76 -9.33
N LEU A 207 -16.75 -0.53 -9.78
CA LEU A 207 -16.67 0.69 -8.96
C LEU A 207 -17.96 0.97 -8.16
N ASP A 208 -18.98 0.12 -8.29
CA ASP A 208 -20.27 0.29 -7.63
C ASP A 208 -20.16 0.03 -6.13
N GLY A 209 -20.26 1.09 -5.33
CA GLY A 209 -20.26 1.03 -3.87
C GLY A 209 -19.44 2.09 -3.14
N MET A 210 -19.12 3.22 -3.77
CA MET A 210 -18.27 4.25 -3.16
C MET A 210 -19.08 5.30 -2.39
N HIS A 211 -19.19 5.15 -1.07
CA HIS A 211 -19.48 6.28 -0.17
C HIS A 211 -18.17 7.04 0.13
N TYR A 212 -18.29 8.38 0.21
CA TYR A 212 -17.19 9.31 0.48
C TYR A 212 -16.42 8.94 1.75
N ASP A 213 -15.11 8.85 1.62
CA ASP A 213 -14.20 8.57 2.73
C ASP A 213 -13.87 9.86 3.48
N ILE A 214 -13.93 9.79 4.80
CA ILE A 214 -13.77 10.93 5.72
C ILE A 214 -12.39 11.59 5.54
N ILE A 215 -11.35 10.83 5.20
CA ILE A 215 -9.96 11.33 5.18
C ILE A 215 -9.53 11.92 3.83
N ASP A 216 -10.21 11.61 2.71
CA ASP A 216 -9.89 12.21 1.40
C ASP A 216 -10.02 13.75 1.41
N LYS A 217 -10.77 14.31 2.38
CA LYS A 217 -10.90 15.77 2.60
C LYS A 217 -9.72 16.40 3.36
N ILE A 218 -8.91 15.60 4.08
CA ILE A 218 -7.79 16.08 4.91
C ILE A 218 -6.52 16.28 4.07
N GLN A 219 -6.33 15.49 3.01
CA GLN A 219 -5.17 15.62 2.12
C GLN A 219 -5.41 16.68 1.04
N LYS A 220 -4.99 17.93 1.31
CA LYS A 220 -4.69 18.91 0.24
C LYS A 220 -3.38 18.52 -0.45
N VAL A 221 -3.33 17.36 -1.10
CA VAL A 221 -2.23 17.05 -2.03
C VAL A 221 -2.56 17.77 -3.33
N GLN A 222 -1.72 18.70 -3.78
CA GLN A 222 -1.84 19.24 -5.12
C GLN A 222 -1.62 18.10 -6.11
N THR A 223 -2.68 17.69 -6.80
CA THR A 223 -2.63 16.65 -7.82
C THR A 223 -2.55 17.32 -9.20
N PRO A 224 -1.63 16.88 -10.08
CA PRO A 224 -1.47 17.49 -11.40
C PRO A 224 -2.69 17.29 -12.31
N GLU A 225 -3.46 16.21 -12.10
CA GLU A 225 -4.70 15.96 -12.83
C GLU A 225 -5.92 16.18 -11.94
N PHE A 226 -7.03 16.63 -12.53
CA PHE A 226 -8.28 16.87 -11.82
C PHE A 226 -9.48 16.40 -12.63
N TYR A 227 -10.26 15.49 -12.05
CA TYR A 227 -11.56 15.09 -12.56
C TYR A 227 -12.65 15.96 -11.92
N THR A 228 -13.43 16.63 -12.76
CA THR A 228 -14.58 17.44 -12.34
C THR A 228 -15.73 16.57 -11.81
N THR A 229 -15.89 15.36 -12.36
CA THR A 229 -16.98 14.43 -12.01
C THR A 229 -16.46 13.01 -11.80
N ASN A 230 -17.16 12.22 -10.99
CA ASN A 230 -16.80 10.83 -10.72
C ASN A 230 -17.01 9.95 -11.96
N GLU A 231 -18.02 10.27 -12.76
CA GLU A 231 -18.36 9.55 -13.99
C GLU A 231 -17.20 9.59 -14.99
N ALA A 232 -16.53 10.74 -15.13
CA ALA A 232 -15.38 10.87 -16.02
C ALA A 232 -14.21 9.97 -15.58
N CYS A 233 -13.96 9.87 -14.27
CA CYS A 233 -12.94 8.95 -13.73
C CYS A 233 -13.33 7.48 -13.94
N ILE A 234 -14.61 7.13 -13.76
CA ILE A 234 -15.13 5.77 -13.99
C ILE A 234 -15.01 5.40 -15.48
N GLN A 235 -15.32 6.32 -16.38
CA GLN A 235 -15.19 6.13 -17.82
C GLN A 235 -13.74 5.87 -18.23
N ASP A 236 -12.79 6.68 -17.76
CA ASP A 236 -11.36 6.46 -18.03
C ASP A 236 -10.88 5.11 -17.47
N PHE A 237 -11.36 4.71 -16.29
CA PHE A 237 -11.04 3.40 -15.71
C PHE A 237 -11.60 2.23 -16.53
N ASN A 238 -12.87 2.31 -16.93
CA ASN A 238 -13.50 1.28 -17.76
C ASN A 238 -12.87 1.21 -19.14
N ARG A 239 -12.50 2.36 -19.72
CA ARG A 239 -11.76 2.43 -20.97
C ARG A 239 -10.39 1.79 -20.84
N ALA A 240 -9.66 2.02 -19.74
CA ALA A 240 -8.40 1.34 -19.48
C ALA A 240 -8.58 -0.19 -19.42
N LYS A 241 -9.63 -0.70 -18.74
CA LYS A 241 -9.94 -2.15 -18.74
C LYS A 241 -10.19 -2.69 -20.15
N TRP A 242 -10.93 -1.95 -20.98
CA TRP A 242 -11.17 -2.33 -22.37
C TRP A 242 -9.87 -2.35 -23.18
N LEU A 243 -9.04 -1.32 -23.07
CA LEU A 243 -7.73 -1.25 -23.75
C LEU A 243 -6.80 -2.39 -23.35
N ILE A 244 -6.80 -2.81 -22.07
CA ILE A 244 -6.05 -4.00 -21.62
C ILE A 244 -6.53 -5.26 -22.35
N LYS A 245 -7.84 -5.43 -22.51
CA LYS A 245 -8.41 -6.59 -23.22
C LYS A 245 -8.06 -6.60 -24.70
N GLU A 246 -7.96 -5.43 -25.31
CA GLU A 246 -7.58 -5.25 -26.72
C GLU A 246 -6.07 -5.31 -26.97
N GLY A 247 -5.23 -5.56 -25.95
CA GLY A 247 -3.77 -5.58 -26.09
C GLY A 247 -3.15 -4.20 -26.33
N LYS A 248 -3.82 -3.12 -25.90
CA LYS A 248 -3.34 -1.73 -25.99
C LYS A 248 -2.82 -1.26 -24.63
N GLU A 249 -1.79 -1.92 -24.11
CA GLU A 249 -1.34 -1.72 -22.73
C GLU A 249 -0.78 -0.33 -22.46
N ASN A 250 -0.09 0.29 -23.41
CA ASN A 250 0.47 1.63 -23.22
C ASN A 250 -0.62 2.70 -23.07
N ASP A 251 -1.68 2.61 -23.89
CA ASP A 251 -2.83 3.52 -23.80
C ASP A 251 -3.57 3.32 -22.48
N ALA A 252 -3.73 2.07 -22.05
CA ALA A 252 -4.29 1.75 -20.74
C ALA A 252 -3.42 2.30 -19.61
N MET A 253 -2.10 2.09 -19.65
CA MET A 253 -1.15 2.57 -18.64
C MET A 253 -1.21 4.10 -18.52
N MET A 254 -1.34 4.82 -19.64
CA MET A 254 -1.47 6.28 -19.65
C MET A 254 -2.75 6.75 -18.93
N LEU A 255 -3.90 6.13 -19.21
CA LEU A 255 -5.16 6.43 -18.51
C LEU A 255 -5.06 6.10 -17.01
N LEU A 256 -4.45 4.97 -16.67
CA LEU A 256 -4.24 4.57 -15.28
C LEU A 256 -3.31 5.54 -14.54
N ASN A 257 -2.23 5.99 -15.17
CA ASN A 257 -1.35 7.01 -14.60
C ASN A 257 -2.04 8.35 -14.40
N LYS A 258 -2.92 8.76 -15.33
CA LYS A 258 -3.75 9.95 -15.19
C LYS A 258 -4.66 9.85 -13.96
N ILE A 259 -5.34 8.72 -13.78
CA ILE A 259 -6.20 8.50 -12.60
C ILE A 259 -5.39 8.48 -11.30
N ASP A 260 -4.24 7.79 -11.29
CA ASP A 260 -3.33 7.70 -10.14
C ASP A 260 -2.82 9.10 -9.70
N ALA A 261 -2.51 9.95 -10.69
CA ALA A 261 -2.05 11.32 -10.51
C ALA A 261 -3.18 12.35 -10.31
N SER A 262 -4.43 11.91 -10.13
CA SER A 262 -5.59 12.79 -9.97
C SER A 262 -6.12 12.90 -8.54
N ASN A 263 -7.17 13.71 -8.36
CA ASN A 263 -8.00 13.84 -7.16
C ASN A 263 -8.89 12.61 -6.88
N ALA A 264 -8.72 11.49 -7.59
CA ALA A 264 -9.47 10.25 -7.34
C ALA A 264 -9.23 9.72 -5.91
N ASN A 265 -10.26 9.11 -5.33
CA ASN A 265 -10.18 8.53 -3.98
C ASN A 265 -9.20 7.33 -3.91
N PHE A 266 -8.76 7.00 -2.70
CA PHE A 266 -7.79 5.91 -2.49
C PHE A 266 -8.26 4.55 -3.04
N ARG A 267 -9.55 4.21 -2.91
CA ARG A 267 -10.07 2.91 -3.41
C ARG A 267 -9.92 2.79 -4.92
N VAL A 268 -10.14 3.89 -5.65
CA VAL A 268 -9.88 3.96 -7.09
C VAL A 268 -8.39 3.77 -7.35
N LYS A 269 -7.52 4.46 -6.59
CA LYS A 269 -6.06 4.33 -6.74
C LYS A 269 -5.52 2.94 -6.42
N GLU A 270 -6.06 2.23 -5.43
CA GLU A 270 -5.70 0.83 -5.16
C GLU A 270 -6.05 -0.08 -6.33
N ARG A 271 -7.23 0.09 -6.93
CA ARG A 271 -7.65 -0.67 -8.10
C ARG A 271 -6.83 -0.33 -9.35
N VAL A 272 -6.46 0.95 -9.51
CA VAL A 272 -5.54 1.41 -10.54
C VAL A 272 -4.16 0.78 -10.35
N ALA A 273 -3.61 0.78 -9.12
CA ALA A 273 -2.34 0.15 -8.81
C ALA A 273 -2.36 -1.35 -9.14
N PHE A 274 -3.46 -2.04 -8.83
CA PHE A 274 -3.66 -3.44 -9.22
C PHE A 274 -3.59 -3.64 -10.74
N LEU A 275 -4.30 -2.82 -11.52
CA LEU A 275 -4.25 -2.91 -12.99
C LEU A 275 -2.87 -2.54 -13.57
N LYS A 276 -2.19 -1.55 -13.00
CA LYS A 276 -0.81 -1.21 -13.37
C LYS A 276 0.14 -2.38 -13.12
N ASP A 277 0.00 -3.06 -11.99
CA ASP A 277 0.77 -4.26 -11.67
C ASP A 277 0.43 -5.46 -12.58
N PHE A 278 -0.83 -5.56 -13.03
CA PHE A 278 -1.24 -6.55 -14.01
C PHE A 278 -0.54 -6.32 -15.36
N ILE A 279 -0.60 -5.08 -15.89
CA ILE A 279 0.12 -4.69 -17.11
C ILE A 279 1.63 -4.91 -16.93
N ASN A 280 2.17 -4.55 -15.76
CA ASN A 280 3.59 -4.67 -15.49
C ASN A 280 4.12 -6.11 -15.49
N ARG A 281 3.24 -7.09 -15.26
CA ARG A 281 3.59 -8.52 -15.33
C ARG A 281 3.51 -9.09 -16.73
N ASN A 282 2.78 -8.46 -17.64
CA ASN A 282 2.77 -8.87 -19.04
C ASN A 282 4.10 -8.47 -19.71
N LYS A 283 4.76 -9.47 -20.31
CA LYS A 283 6.07 -9.32 -20.98
C LYS A 283 5.94 -8.85 -22.43
N GLU A 284 4.83 -9.15 -23.07
CA GLU A 284 4.53 -8.68 -24.43
C GLU A 284 3.76 -7.38 -24.29
N ARG A 285 4.39 -6.27 -24.68
CA ARG A 285 3.76 -4.95 -24.70
C ARG A 285 4.00 -4.29 -26.03
N THR A 286 2.96 -3.62 -26.51
CA THR A 286 3.08 -2.69 -27.62
C THR A 286 4.18 -1.66 -27.34
N VAL A 287 4.91 -1.26 -28.38
CA VAL A 287 5.93 -0.21 -28.29
C VAL A 287 5.30 1.08 -28.78
N ALA A 288 5.30 2.13 -27.94
CA ALA A 288 4.76 3.42 -28.33
C ALA A 288 5.85 4.36 -28.86
N ILE A 289 5.48 5.16 -29.86
CA ILE A 289 6.33 6.18 -30.47
C ILE A 289 6.01 7.52 -29.78
N TYR A 290 6.47 7.69 -28.54
CA TYR A 290 6.39 8.98 -27.84
C TYR A 290 7.73 9.70 -27.94
N SER A 291 7.71 10.99 -28.22
CA SER A 291 8.92 11.80 -28.22
C SER A 291 9.42 12.05 -26.79
N TYR A 292 10.72 12.25 -26.63
CA TYR A 292 11.31 12.59 -25.33
C TYR A 292 10.69 13.88 -24.74
N ARG A 293 10.38 14.86 -25.60
CA ARG A 293 9.81 16.15 -25.19
C ARG A 293 8.41 15.99 -24.59
N GLU A 294 7.55 15.17 -25.17
CA GLU A 294 6.21 14.88 -24.64
C GLU A 294 6.29 14.22 -23.25
N VAL A 295 7.21 13.26 -23.09
CA VAL A 295 7.41 12.55 -21.83
C VAL A 295 7.84 13.49 -20.70
N ILE A 296 8.72 14.43 -20.99
CA ILE A 296 9.24 15.37 -19.98
C ILE A 296 8.23 16.48 -19.63
N GLN A 297 7.32 16.84 -20.53
CA GLN A 297 6.26 17.81 -20.24
C GLN A 297 5.28 17.30 -19.17
N LYS A 298 4.93 16.01 -19.20
CA LYS A 298 4.03 15.38 -18.21
C LYS A 298 4.57 14.06 -17.67
N PRO A 299 5.68 14.06 -16.91
CA PRO A 299 6.38 12.83 -16.51
C PRO A 299 5.51 11.80 -15.78
N TYR A 300 4.56 12.29 -14.99
CA TYR A 300 3.65 11.46 -14.21
C TYR A 300 2.75 10.56 -15.06
N LEU A 301 2.52 10.89 -16.34
CA LEU A 301 1.69 10.08 -17.26
C LEU A 301 2.45 8.92 -17.91
N TYR A 302 3.77 8.99 -18.00
CA TYR A 302 4.56 8.09 -18.84
C TYR A 302 5.30 6.99 -18.08
N LYS A 303 5.16 6.93 -16.75
CA LYS A 303 5.77 5.87 -15.93
C LYS A 303 5.17 4.50 -16.29
N GLY A 304 6.03 3.53 -16.58
CA GLY A 304 5.63 2.16 -16.93
C GLY A 304 5.24 1.96 -18.40
N ILE A 305 5.33 3.01 -19.23
CA ILE A 305 5.09 2.93 -20.69
C ILE A 305 6.34 2.40 -21.39
N ASN A 306 6.13 1.55 -22.39
CA ASN A 306 7.18 1.03 -23.25
C ASN A 306 7.42 1.99 -24.44
N VAL A 307 8.64 2.51 -24.55
CA VAL A 307 9.03 3.52 -25.55
C VAL A 307 10.18 3.04 -26.42
N LYS A 308 10.30 3.64 -27.60
CA LYS A 308 11.42 3.43 -28.52
C LYS A 308 12.12 4.74 -28.83
N TRP A 309 13.40 4.83 -28.48
CA TRP A 309 14.21 6.02 -28.72
C TRP A 309 15.53 5.68 -29.39
N GLN A 310 15.93 6.55 -30.32
CA GLN A 310 17.23 6.49 -30.97
C GLN A 310 18.16 7.53 -30.35
N GLY A 311 19.43 7.17 -30.19
CA GLY A 311 20.42 8.11 -29.66
C GLY A 311 21.84 7.58 -29.66
N LYS A 312 22.76 8.45 -29.24
CA LYS A 312 24.18 8.13 -29.11
C LYS A 312 24.50 7.63 -27.71
N VAL A 313 25.27 6.56 -27.61
CA VAL A 313 25.70 5.97 -26.34
C VAL A 313 26.82 6.80 -25.72
N ALA A 314 26.68 7.12 -24.43
CA ALA A 314 27.68 7.79 -23.61
C ALA A 314 27.79 7.13 -22.23
N ASN A 315 28.93 7.33 -21.55
CA ASN A 315 29.15 6.83 -20.18
C ASN A 315 28.85 5.33 -19.98
N TYR A 316 29.15 4.50 -20.99
CA TYR A 316 28.97 3.06 -20.96
C TYR A 316 29.73 2.41 -19.79
N LYS A 317 29.02 1.57 -19.03
CA LYS A 317 29.55 0.81 -17.89
C LYS A 317 29.01 -0.61 -17.93
N LYS A 318 29.89 -1.55 -17.60
CA LYS A 318 29.60 -2.99 -17.55
C LYS A 318 29.75 -3.48 -16.10
N LYS A 319 28.64 -3.57 -15.36
CA LYS A 319 28.61 -4.07 -13.96
C LYS A 319 27.27 -4.78 -13.69
N ASN A 320 27.27 -6.11 -13.63
CA ASN A 320 26.08 -6.97 -13.47
C ASN A 320 24.93 -6.66 -14.46
N GLY A 321 25.31 -6.34 -15.70
CA GLY A 321 24.42 -5.81 -16.74
C GLY A 321 25.16 -4.73 -17.52
N ILE A 322 24.43 -4.00 -18.35
CA ILE A 322 24.92 -2.83 -19.09
C ILE A 322 24.16 -1.60 -18.61
N SER A 323 24.88 -0.52 -18.35
CA SER A 323 24.28 0.79 -18.09
C SER A 323 24.99 1.87 -18.92
N PHE A 324 24.23 2.77 -19.52
CA PHE A 324 24.78 3.89 -20.28
C PHE A 324 23.78 5.04 -20.34
N GLN A 325 24.27 6.22 -20.72
CA GLN A 325 23.45 7.36 -21.06
C GLN A 325 23.17 7.37 -22.55
N LEU A 326 21.89 7.41 -22.92
CA LEU A 326 21.45 7.61 -24.29
C LEU A 326 21.18 9.09 -24.51
N LEU A 327 21.94 9.70 -25.42
CA LEU A 327 21.70 11.06 -25.91
C LEU A 327 20.64 11.00 -27.02
N VAL A 328 19.39 11.28 -26.67
CA VAL A 328 18.24 11.06 -27.56
C VAL A 328 18.25 12.05 -28.73
N ASN A 329 17.96 11.55 -29.93
CA ASN A 329 17.92 12.32 -31.19
C ASN A 329 19.23 13.10 -31.43
N TYR A 330 20.37 12.46 -31.15
CA TYR A 330 21.68 13.07 -31.35
C TYR A 330 21.94 13.35 -32.85
N SER A 331 22.14 14.61 -33.21
CA SER A 331 22.55 15.06 -34.55
C SER A 331 23.40 16.32 -34.42
N GLU A 332 24.52 16.39 -35.15
CA GLU A 332 25.40 17.59 -35.21
C GLU A 332 25.75 18.18 -33.82
N ASN A 333 26.09 17.33 -32.85
CA ASN A 333 26.38 17.69 -31.44
C ASN A 333 25.21 18.31 -30.66
N LYS A 334 23.97 18.21 -31.16
CA LYS A 334 22.74 18.55 -30.44
C LYS A 334 21.97 17.28 -30.09
N PHE A 335 21.24 17.29 -28.98
CA PHE A 335 20.40 16.19 -28.53
C PHE A 335 19.20 16.74 -27.73
N ASP A 336 18.10 15.99 -27.71
CA ASP A 336 16.86 16.42 -27.03
C ASP A 336 16.90 16.23 -25.52
N GLY A 337 17.65 15.23 -25.05
CA GLY A 337 17.87 15.01 -23.63
C GLY A 337 18.62 13.72 -23.33
N ILE A 338 18.74 13.42 -22.03
CA ILE A 338 19.55 12.32 -21.52
C ILE A 338 18.61 11.27 -20.89
N VAL A 339 18.83 10.01 -21.27
CA VAL A 339 18.12 8.85 -20.73
C VAL A 339 19.14 7.90 -20.12
N GLU A 340 18.98 7.59 -18.84
CA GLU A 340 19.77 6.58 -18.14
C GLU A 340 19.19 5.21 -18.47
N VAL A 341 19.90 4.45 -19.31
CA VAL A 341 19.47 3.13 -19.78
C VAL A 341 20.14 2.06 -18.93
N TYR A 342 19.33 1.14 -18.39
CA TYR A 342 19.77 -0.08 -17.74
C TYR A 342 19.27 -1.30 -18.50
N ALA A 343 20.17 -2.15 -18.97
CA ALA A 343 19.87 -3.42 -19.62
C ALA A 343 20.34 -4.57 -18.72
N PRO A 344 19.44 -5.49 -18.31
CA PRO A 344 19.81 -6.66 -17.53
C PRO A 344 20.54 -7.73 -18.36
N PHE A 345 20.65 -7.54 -19.68
CA PHE A 345 21.30 -8.44 -20.63
C PHE A 345 22.56 -7.80 -21.24
N LYS A 346 23.39 -8.64 -21.86
CA LYS A 346 24.59 -8.19 -22.58
C LYS A 346 24.26 -7.95 -24.05
N VAL A 347 24.86 -6.93 -24.63
CA VAL A 347 24.83 -6.62 -26.06
C VAL A 347 26.27 -6.68 -26.55
N GLU A 348 26.54 -7.52 -27.54
CA GLU A 348 27.86 -7.62 -28.17
C GLU A 348 28.12 -6.36 -28.99
N SER A 349 29.36 -5.85 -28.99
CA SER A 349 29.81 -4.67 -29.76
C SER A 349 29.19 -3.31 -29.39
N LEU A 350 28.60 -3.18 -28.20
CA LEU A 350 28.07 -1.88 -27.72
C LEU A 350 29.17 -1.08 -27.02
N ASP A 351 29.57 0.04 -27.63
CA ASP A 351 30.61 0.94 -27.11
C ASP A 351 30.15 2.40 -27.06
N ASN A 352 30.91 3.23 -26.34
CA ASN A 352 30.68 4.68 -26.32
C ASN A 352 30.78 5.27 -27.74
N GLY A 353 29.82 6.10 -28.09
CA GLY A 353 29.74 6.76 -29.39
C GLY A 353 28.88 6.03 -30.43
N ALA A 354 28.51 4.78 -30.19
CA ALA A 354 27.60 4.03 -31.07
C ALA A 354 26.21 4.70 -31.13
N ILE A 355 25.57 4.64 -32.30
CA ILE A 355 24.18 5.06 -32.49
C ILE A 355 23.31 3.81 -32.36
N VAL A 356 22.38 3.84 -31.41
CA VAL A 356 21.52 2.69 -31.12
C VAL A 356 20.07 3.12 -31.01
N THR A 357 19.18 2.17 -31.28
CA THR A 357 17.76 2.27 -31.01
C THR A 357 17.45 1.42 -29.79
N VAL A 358 16.99 2.06 -28.71
CA VAL A 358 16.64 1.40 -27.46
C VAL A 358 15.12 1.32 -27.33
N GLU A 359 14.62 0.11 -27.13
CA GLU A 359 13.25 -0.15 -26.72
C GLU A 359 13.27 -0.51 -25.24
N GLY A 360 12.40 0.11 -24.43
CA GLY A 360 12.39 -0.13 -23.01
C GLY A 360 11.26 0.55 -22.25
N ILE A 361 11.12 0.16 -20.99
CA ILE A 361 10.07 0.62 -20.10
C ILE A 361 10.60 1.79 -19.26
N ILE A 362 9.88 2.90 -19.24
CA ILE A 362 10.20 4.05 -18.38
C ILE A 362 9.92 3.65 -16.94
N THR A 363 10.95 3.55 -16.12
CA THR A 363 10.80 3.15 -14.71
C THR A 363 10.61 4.35 -13.79
N ASN A 364 11.30 5.45 -14.08
CA ASN A 364 11.26 6.67 -13.29
C ASN A 364 11.73 7.89 -14.10
N ILE A 365 11.38 9.09 -13.65
CA ILE A 365 11.83 10.35 -14.23
C ILE A 365 12.24 11.28 -13.08
N ILE A 366 13.50 11.69 -13.06
CA ILE A 366 14.09 12.51 -12.00
C ILE A 366 14.22 13.95 -12.49
N GLY A 367 13.65 14.88 -11.71
CA GLY A 367 13.86 16.33 -11.89
C GLY A 367 13.45 16.89 -13.25
N HIS A 368 12.51 16.25 -13.96
CA HIS A 368 12.08 16.62 -15.32
C HIS A 368 13.24 16.71 -16.33
N LYS A 369 14.33 15.98 -16.11
CA LYS A 369 15.53 16.04 -16.97
C LYS A 369 16.14 14.67 -17.26
N ILE A 370 16.03 13.74 -16.32
CA ILE A 370 16.67 12.42 -16.45
C ILE A 370 15.57 11.37 -16.46
N VAL A 371 15.41 10.68 -17.57
CA VAL A 371 14.52 9.52 -17.68
C VAL A 371 15.31 8.26 -17.40
N ILE A 372 14.82 7.40 -16.51
CA ILE A 372 15.41 6.09 -16.23
C ILE A 372 14.62 5.04 -17.02
N LEU A 373 15.32 4.36 -17.91
CA LEU A 373 14.76 3.39 -18.84
C LEU A 373 15.34 2.00 -18.55
N GLN A 374 14.46 1.01 -18.38
CA GLN A 374 14.86 -0.38 -18.37
C GLN A 374 14.73 -0.95 -19.79
N ALA A 375 15.85 -1.23 -20.44
CA ALA A 375 15.86 -1.72 -21.81
C ALA A 375 15.28 -3.14 -21.88
N THR A 376 14.42 -3.36 -22.88
CA THR A 376 13.92 -4.67 -23.29
C THR A 376 14.62 -5.14 -24.56
N ASN A 377 15.00 -4.22 -25.44
CA ASN A 377 15.76 -4.51 -26.65
C ASN A 377 16.68 -3.33 -27.00
N ILE A 378 17.84 -3.61 -27.58
CA ILE A 378 18.79 -2.61 -28.08
C ILE A 378 19.20 -3.05 -29.48
N GLY A 379 18.72 -2.33 -30.50
CA GLY A 379 19.12 -2.51 -31.89
C GLY A 379 20.24 -1.57 -32.26
N MET A 380 21.26 -2.05 -32.97
CA MET A 380 22.26 -1.18 -33.58
C MET A 380 21.79 -0.70 -34.94
N ASN A 381 21.96 0.60 -35.19
CA ASN A 381 21.77 1.14 -36.53
C ASN A 381 23.16 1.19 -37.16
N HIS A 382 23.37 0.38 -38.21
CA HIS A 382 24.60 0.37 -39.00
C HIS A 382 24.72 1.62 -39.87
#